data_AF-A0A090RE43-F1
#
_entry.id   AF-A0A090RE43-F1
#
_cell.length_a   1.000
_cell.length_b   1.000
_cell.length_c   1.000
_cell.angle_alpha   90.00
_cell.angle_beta   90.00
_cell.angle_gamma   90.00
#
_symmetry.space_group_name_H-M   'P 1'
#
loop_
_entity.id
_entity.type
_entity.pdbx_description
1 polymer ?
#
loop_
_entity_poly.entity_id
_entity_poly.type
_entity_poly.pdbx_seq_one_letter_code
_entity_poly.pdbx_strand_id
1 'polypeptide(L)'
;MRFESCFAALAPQLKVIAPWREWDMRSREDLLNYLAERNIPCSASLEKIYSRDANAWHISTEGGVLEETWNQPNEHCWAWTKDPEEAPDAAELVSVKVEHGQIVAVDGEAMSPYNALVYLNKKGIEHGVGRIDIVENRMVGMKSRGCYETPGGTIMMEALRAVEQLVLDKECFDFRQTIGLKFSHLVYDGRWFTPLCQSLLAAADVIAQDVNGEVVLKLYKGNVTAVQKRSDNSLYSEEFATFGEDEVYDQSHAEGFIRLYSLASRIRALNEQKK
;
A
#
# COMPACT_ATOMS: atom_id res chain seq x y z
N MET A 1 -7.30 -6.24 -19.57
CA MET A 1 -6.43 -5.05 -19.45
C MET A 1 -5.01 -5.42 -19.06
N ARG A 2 -4.67 -5.65 -17.78
CA ARG A 2 -3.29 -5.89 -17.31
C ARG A 2 -2.54 -7.00 -18.05
N PHE A 3 -3.19 -8.15 -18.28
CA PHE A 3 -2.58 -9.26 -19.04
C PHE A 3 -2.31 -8.92 -20.50
N GLU A 4 -3.32 -8.40 -21.21
CA GLU A 4 -3.18 -8.10 -22.63
C GLU A 4 -2.27 -6.91 -22.93
N SER A 5 -2.24 -5.90 -22.06
CA SER A 5 -1.28 -4.80 -22.18
C SER A 5 0.16 -5.29 -21.96
N CYS A 6 0.37 -6.25 -21.06
CA CYS A 6 1.65 -6.94 -20.89
C CYS A 6 2.06 -7.67 -22.17
N PHE A 7 1.18 -8.50 -22.74
CA PHE A 7 1.49 -9.21 -23.99
C PHE A 7 1.74 -8.26 -25.16
N ALA A 8 0.93 -7.20 -25.31
CA ALA A 8 1.14 -6.20 -26.34
C ALA A 8 2.48 -5.47 -26.18
N ALA A 9 2.94 -5.24 -24.95
CA ALA A 9 4.21 -4.59 -24.69
C ALA A 9 5.43 -5.52 -24.90
N LEU A 10 5.32 -6.80 -24.53
CA LEU A 10 6.45 -7.73 -24.49
C LEU A 10 6.53 -8.69 -25.69
N ALA A 11 5.40 -9.05 -26.28
CA ALA A 11 5.30 -10.05 -27.33
C ALA A 11 4.10 -9.77 -28.26
N PRO A 12 4.07 -8.61 -28.96
CA PRO A 12 2.92 -8.14 -29.75
C PRO A 12 2.52 -9.07 -30.91
N GLN A 13 3.42 -9.95 -31.33
CA GLN A 13 3.16 -10.97 -32.35
C GLN A 13 2.25 -12.11 -31.88
N LEU A 14 2.09 -12.29 -30.56
CA LEU A 14 1.25 -13.35 -30.01
C LEU A 14 -0.22 -12.99 -30.16
N LYS A 15 -1.01 -13.92 -30.71
CA LYS A 15 -2.46 -13.82 -30.73
C LYS A 15 -3.00 -14.09 -29.33
N VAL A 16 -3.68 -13.11 -28.75
CA VAL A 16 -4.47 -13.30 -27.53
C VAL A 16 -5.80 -13.94 -27.88
N ILE A 17 -6.13 -15.04 -27.21
CA ILE A 17 -7.47 -15.65 -27.21
C ILE A 17 -8.06 -15.40 -25.83
N ALA A 18 -9.20 -14.73 -25.78
CA ALA A 18 -9.86 -14.38 -24.52
C ALA A 18 -11.28 -14.98 -24.52
N PRO A 19 -11.43 -16.24 -24.07
CA PRO A 19 -12.68 -17.00 -24.18
C PRO A 19 -13.94 -16.27 -23.74
N TRP A 20 -13.86 -15.51 -22.64
CA TRP A 20 -14.97 -14.75 -22.07
C TRP A 20 -15.52 -13.63 -23.00
N ARG A 21 -14.78 -13.27 -24.06
CA ARG A 21 -15.21 -12.32 -25.09
C ARG A 21 -15.63 -12.98 -26.39
N GLU A 22 -15.34 -14.26 -26.56
CA GLU A 22 -15.47 -14.97 -27.84
C GLU A 22 -16.53 -16.07 -27.80
N TRP A 23 -16.77 -16.68 -26.63
CA TRP A 23 -17.67 -17.82 -26.50
C TRP A 23 -19.07 -17.43 -26.03
N ASP A 24 -20.03 -18.35 -26.19
CA ASP A 24 -21.44 -18.13 -25.83
C ASP A 24 -21.78 -18.51 -24.38
N MET A 25 -20.82 -19.05 -23.60
CA MET A 25 -20.99 -19.31 -22.18
C MET A 25 -20.85 -18.00 -21.40
N ARG A 26 -21.92 -17.52 -20.78
CA ARG A 26 -22.01 -16.17 -20.21
C ARG A 26 -22.15 -16.16 -18.69
N SER A 27 -22.29 -17.33 -18.07
CA SER A 27 -22.55 -17.47 -16.65
C SER A 27 -21.74 -18.60 -16.02
N ARG A 28 -21.70 -18.62 -14.69
CA ARG A 28 -21.10 -19.72 -13.94
C ARG A 28 -21.90 -21.01 -14.16
N GLU A 29 -23.22 -20.89 -14.26
CA GLU A 29 -24.16 -21.96 -14.55
C GLU A 29 -23.83 -22.61 -15.90
N ASP A 30 -23.61 -21.81 -16.95
CA ASP A 30 -23.23 -22.31 -18.28
C ASP A 30 -21.93 -23.12 -18.21
N LEU A 31 -20.94 -22.60 -17.47
CA LEU A 31 -19.65 -23.28 -17.28
C LEU A 31 -19.82 -24.60 -16.51
N LEU A 32 -20.61 -24.62 -15.43
CA LEU A 32 -20.85 -25.84 -14.65
C LEU A 32 -21.59 -26.90 -15.48
N ASN A 33 -22.59 -26.51 -16.27
CA ASN A 33 -23.29 -27.40 -17.19
C ASN A 33 -22.34 -27.94 -18.26
N TYR A 34 -21.53 -27.09 -18.87
CA TYR A 34 -20.53 -27.49 -19.86
C TYR A 34 -19.57 -28.56 -19.31
N LEU A 35 -19.10 -28.38 -18.07
CA LEU A 35 -18.23 -29.33 -17.37
C LEU A 35 -18.97 -30.63 -17.04
N ALA A 36 -20.21 -30.55 -16.55
CA ALA A 36 -21.03 -31.70 -16.18
C ALA A 36 -21.38 -32.58 -17.39
N GLU A 37 -21.80 -32.00 -18.51
CA GLU A 37 -22.05 -32.70 -19.78
C GLU A 37 -20.84 -33.52 -20.25
N ARG A 38 -19.64 -33.08 -19.91
CA ARG A 38 -18.36 -33.66 -20.33
C ARG A 38 -17.67 -34.47 -19.24
N ASN A 39 -18.31 -34.65 -18.08
CA ASN A 39 -17.75 -35.33 -16.92
C ASN A 39 -16.37 -34.77 -16.48
N ILE A 40 -16.18 -33.44 -16.59
CA ILE A 40 -14.96 -32.79 -16.14
C ILE A 40 -15.11 -32.48 -14.64
N PRO A 41 -14.25 -33.02 -13.77
CA PRO A 41 -14.36 -32.81 -12.33
C PRO A 41 -14.11 -31.33 -11.98
N CYS A 42 -14.97 -30.77 -11.13
CA CYS A 42 -14.90 -29.38 -10.71
C CYS A 42 -15.28 -29.23 -9.23
N SER A 43 -14.50 -28.44 -8.49
CA SER A 43 -14.77 -28.12 -7.07
C SER A 43 -15.60 -26.84 -6.88
N ALA A 44 -15.97 -26.18 -7.97
CA ALA A 44 -16.82 -25.00 -7.96
C ALA A 44 -18.30 -25.41 -7.85
N SER A 45 -19.07 -24.62 -7.13
CA SER A 45 -20.51 -24.78 -6.97
C SER A 45 -21.20 -23.43 -7.12
N LEU A 46 -22.52 -23.45 -7.28
CA LEU A 46 -23.33 -22.23 -7.27
C LEU A 46 -23.34 -21.56 -5.88
N GLU A 47 -23.14 -22.33 -4.82
CA GLU A 47 -23.15 -21.87 -3.42
C GLU A 47 -21.89 -21.07 -3.04
N LYS A 48 -20.76 -21.27 -3.72
CA LYS A 48 -19.54 -20.47 -3.51
C LYS A 48 -19.68 -19.12 -4.19
N ILE A 49 -20.41 -18.19 -3.56
CA ILE A 49 -20.80 -16.91 -4.15
C ILE A 49 -19.64 -15.90 -4.31
N TYR A 50 -18.57 -16.02 -3.50
CA TYR A 50 -17.46 -15.06 -3.56
C TYR A 50 -16.43 -15.42 -4.63
N SER A 51 -15.96 -14.39 -5.33
CA SER A 51 -14.74 -14.45 -6.14
C SER A 51 -13.56 -14.02 -5.28
N ARG A 52 -12.49 -14.82 -5.28
CA ARG A 52 -11.27 -14.49 -4.54
C ARG A 52 -10.04 -14.60 -5.43
N ASP A 53 -9.15 -13.62 -5.33
CA ASP A 53 -7.82 -13.66 -5.94
C ASP A 53 -6.79 -13.52 -4.84
N ALA A 54 -5.83 -14.45 -4.79
CA ALA A 54 -4.87 -14.56 -3.70
C ALA A 54 -3.48 -14.82 -4.22
N ASN A 55 -2.51 -14.11 -3.64
CA ASN A 55 -1.08 -14.34 -3.82
C ASN A 55 -0.38 -14.11 -2.48
N ALA A 56 0.95 -14.12 -2.42
CA ALA A 56 1.65 -13.95 -1.14
C ALA A 56 1.47 -12.56 -0.51
N TRP A 57 1.15 -11.53 -1.30
CA TRP A 57 1.03 -10.15 -0.84
C TRP A 57 -0.33 -9.85 -0.20
N HIS A 58 -1.40 -10.36 -0.81
CA HIS A 58 -2.76 -10.08 -0.39
C HIS A 58 -3.76 -11.13 -0.88
N ILE A 59 -4.97 -11.06 -0.34
CA ILE A 59 -6.17 -11.65 -0.91
C ILE A 59 -7.24 -10.58 -1.11
N SER A 60 -8.00 -10.69 -2.21
CA SER A 60 -9.21 -9.94 -2.46
C SER A 60 -10.44 -10.84 -2.40
N THR A 61 -11.56 -10.28 -1.95
CA THR A 61 -12.88 -10.92 -1.96
C THR A 61 -13.89 -9.95 -2.57
N GLU A 62 -14.60 -10.41 -3.60
CA GLU A 62 -15.64 -9.66 -4.30
C GLU A 62 -16.91 -10.54 -4.51
N GLY A 63 -18.04 -9.90 -4.80
CA GLY A 63 -19.31 -10.55 -5.08
C GLY A 63 -20.14 -10.87 -3.83
N GLY A 64 -21.27 -11.55 -4.03
CA GLY A 64 -22.16 -11.95 -2.93
C GLY A 64 -22.72 -10.74 -2.19
N VAL A 65 -22.65 -10.75 -0.85
CA VAL A 65 -23.22 -9.66 -0.03
C VAL A 65 -22.57 -8.30 -0.29
N LEU A 66 -21.33 -8.28 -0.81
CA LEU A 66 -20.57 -7.06 -1.09
C LEU A 66 -21.11 -6.28 -2.29
N GLU A 67 -21.96 -6.88 -3.14
CA GLU A 67 -22.53 -6.19 -4.31
C GLU A 67 -23.50 -5.07 -3.90
N GLU A 68 -24.14 -5.18 -2.73
CA GLU A 68 -24.93 -4.11 -2.13
C GLU A 68 -24.07 -3.33 -1.12
N THR A 69 -23.84 -2.05 -1.41
CA THR A 69 -23.00 -1.16 -0.59
C THR A 69 -23.54 -0.92 0.82
N TRP A 70 -24.84 -1.13 1.04
CA TRP A 70 -25.46 -1.01 2.36
C TRP A 70 -25.28 -2.25 3.24
N ASN A 71 -24.79 -3.37 2.70
CA ASN A 71 -24.48 -4.55 3.50
C ASN A 71 -23.10 -4.43 4.14
N GLN A 72 -22.98 -4.78 5.42
CA GLN A 72 -21.69 -4.99 6.08
C GLN A 72 -21.00 -6.26 5.52
N PRO A 73 -19.66 -6.27 5.38
CA PRO A 73 -18.92 -7.52 5.11
C PRO A 73 -19.18 -8.54 6.22
N ASN A 74 -19.54 -9.78 5.86
CA ASN A 74 -19.68 -10.87 6.82
C ASN A 74 -18.33 -11.60 7.02
N GLU A 75 -18.30 -12.57 7.94
CA GLU A 75 -17.09 -13.36 8.24
C GLU A 75 -16.49 -14.04 6.99
N HIS A 76 -17.31 -14.39 6.00
CA HIS A 76 -16.83 -15.01 4.76
C HIS A 76 -16.19 -14.01 3.78
N CYS A 77 -16.31 -12.71 4.01
CA CYS A 77 -15.60 -11.68 3.23
C CYS A 77 -14.10 -11.62 3.58
N TRP A 78 -13.73 -12.10 4.78
CA TRP A 78 -12.37 -12.08 5.32
C TRP A 78 -11.83 -13.51 5.42
N ALA A 79 -10.92 -13.86 4.53
CA ALA A 79 -10.43 -15.23 4.35
C ALA A 79 -9.12 -15.52 5.09
N TRP A 80 -8.34 -14.50 5.44
CA TRP A 80 -7.02 -14.67 6.04
C TRP A 80 -6.95 -14.22 7.48
N THR A 81 -7.38 -12.99 7.73
CA THR A 81 -7.15 -12.26 8.97
C THR A 81 -8.19 -12.64 10.01
N LYS A 82 -7.77 -12.72 11.27
CA LYS A 82 -8.69 -12.83 12.40
C LYS A 82 -9.55 -11.56 12.49
N ASP A 83 -10.76 -11.69 13.03
CA ASP A 83 -11.56 -10.50 13.29
C ASP A 83 -10.84 -9.59 14.29
N PRO A 84 -10.68 -8.29 14.02
CA PRO A 84 -10.12 -7.36 14.99
C PRO A 84 -10.78 -7.41 16.37
N GLU A 85 -12.08 -7.71 16.46
CA GLU A 85 -12.76 -7.85 17.76
C GLU A 85 -12.28 -9.10 18.53
N GLU A 86 -12.01 -10.19 17.81
CA GLU A 86 -11.55 -11.49 18.34
C GLU A 86 -10.01 -11.64 18.39
N ALA A 87 -9.26 -10.68 17.85
CA ALA A 87 -7.80 -10.64 17.89
C ALA A 87 -7.29 -10.59 19.35
N PRO A 88 -6.03 -10.97 19.64
CA PRO A 88 -5.52 -10.96 21.02
C PRO A 88 -5.70 -9.61 21.75
N ASP A 89 -6.04 -9.67 23.04
CA ASP A 89 -6.12 -8.48 23.91
C ASP A 89 -4.74 -7.95 24.34
N ALA A 90 -3.68 -8.71 24.09
CA ALA A 90 -2.30 -8.26 24.26
C ALA A 90 -1.73 -7.80 22.91
N ALA A 91 -1.20 -6.58 22.88
CA ALA A 91 -0.47 -6.08 21.72
C ALA A 91 0.84 -6.86 21.51
N GLU A 92 1.22 -7.04 20.25
CA GLU A 92 2.50 -7.64 19.88
C GLU A 92 3.45 -6.57 19.33
N LEU A 93 4.71 -6.63 19.74
CA LEU A 93 5.77 -5.79 19.21
C LEU A 93 6.57 -6.55 18.15
N VAL A 94 6.89 -5.89 17.06
CA VAL A 94 7.70 -6.42 15.96
C VAL A 94 8.76 -5.41 15.58
N SER A 95 10.03 -5.80 15.56
CA SER A 95 11.09 -4.94 15.01
C SER A 95 11.31 -5.22 13.53
N VAL A 96 11.55 -4.17 12.75
CA VAL A 96 11.79 -4.25 11.31
C VAL A 96 13.02 -3.41 10.99
N LYS A 97 14.02 -4.03 10.36
CA LYS A 97 15.21 -3.34 9.86
C LYS A 97 15.05 -3.03 8.38
N VAL A 98 15.32 -1.79 8.01
CA VAL A 98 15.29 -1.27 6.64
C VAL A 98 16.70 -0.87 6.23
N GLU A 99 17.12 -1.27 5.03
CA GLU A 99 18.34 -0.82 4.37
C GLU A 99 18.02 -0.47 2.92
N HIS A 100 18.43 0.72 2.48
CA HIS A 100 18.17 1.25 1.15
C HIS A 100 16.68 1.14 0.73
N GLY A 101 15.76 1.44 1.65
CA GLY A 101 14.32 1.33 1.44
C GLY A 101 13.78 -0.10 1.33
N GLN A 102 14.56 -1.12 1.67
CA GLN A 102 14.18 -2.52 1.65
C GLN A 102 14.20 -3.12 3.05
N ILE A 103 13.22 -3.98 3.36
CA ILE A 103 13.21 -4.72 4.63
C ILE A 103 14.17 -5.89 4.53
N VAL A 104 15.17 -5.89 5.41
CA VAL A 104 16.28 -6.88 5.42
C VAL A 104 16.28 -7.78 6.65
N ALA A 105 15.57 -7.38 7.72
CA ALA A 105 15.41 -8.20 8.92
C ALA A 105 14.10 -7.90 9.65
N VAL A 106 13.57 -8.91 10.35
CA VAL A 106 12.41 -8.78 11.23
C VAL A 106 12.70 -9.50 12.54
N ASP A 107 12.40 -8.87 13.68
CA ASP A 107 12.68 -9.40 15.03
C ASP A 107 14.16 -9.83 15.23
N GLY A 108 15.08 -9.10 14.61
CA GLY A 108 16.52 -9.34 14.66
C GLY A 108 17.03 -10.45 13.73
N GLU A 109 16.14 -11.16 13.02
CA GLU A 109 16.51 -12.20 12.08
C GLU A 109 16.59 -11.65 10.64
N ALA A 110 17.72 -11.87 9.97
CA ALA A 110 17.89 -11.49 8.58
C ALA A 110 16.98 -12.34 7.66
N MET A 111 16.24 -11.68 6.77
CA MET A 111 15.27 -12.34 5.90
C MET A 111 15.28 -11.72 4.50
N SER A 112 14.98 -12.54 3.48
CA SER A 112 14.64 -11.99 2.16
C SER A 112 13.33 -11.19 2.25
N PRO A 113 13.07 -10.24 1.32
CA PRO A 113 11.81 -9.49 1.31
C PRO A 113 10.56 -10.38 1.30
N TYR A 114 10.62 -11.52 0.59
CA TYR A 114 9.54 -12.51 0.57
C TYR A 114 9.34 -13.19 1.93
N ASN A 115 10.42 -13.64 2.57
CA ASN A 115 10.32 -14.29 3.87
C ASN A 115 9.84 -13.31 4.95
N ALA A 116 10.31 -12.06 4.91
CA ALA A 116 9.81 -10.99 5.76
C ALA A 116 8.30 -10.77 5.57
N LEU A 117 7.83 -10.68 4.31
CA LEU A 117 6.40 -10.57 4.00
C LEU A 117 5.58 -11.73 4.58
N VAL A 118 6.01 -12.98 4.36
CA VAL A 118 5.31 -14.17 4.85
C VAL A 118 5.27 -14.21 6.39
N TYR A 119 6.39 -13.86 7.03
CA TYR A 119 6.49 -13.78 8.48
C TYR A 119 5.56 -12.69 9.05
N LEU A 120 5.57 -11.50 8.45
CA LEU A 120 4.70 -10.39 8.84
C LEU A 120 3.23 -10.66 8.53
N ASN A 121 2.91 -11.40 7.45
CA ASN A 121 1.55 -11.86 7.18
C ASN A 121 1.04 -12.71 8.34
N LYS A 122 1.83 -13.67 8.85
CA LYS A 122 1.43 -14.52 9.97
C LYS A 122 1.07 -13.70 11.21
N LYS A 123 1.91 -12.72 11.57
CA LYS A 123 1.66 -11.83 12.71
C LYS A 123 0.45 -10.92 12.47
N GLY A 124 0.38 -10.28 11.31
CA GLY A 124 -0.72 -9.39 10.96
C GLY A 124 -2.07 -10.12 10.90
N ILE A 125 -2.10 -11.37 10.43
CA ILE A 125 -3.29 -12.22 10.42
C ILE A 125 -3.85 -12.42 11.82
N GLU A 126 -3.01 -12.80 12.79
CA GLU A 126 -3.47 -13.03 14.18
C GLU A 126 -4.05 -11.76 14.80
N HIS A 127 -3.50 -10.60 14.47
CA HIS A 127 -3.94 -9.31 14.99
C HIS A 127 -5.01 -8.62 14.13
N GLY A 128 -5.54 -9.26 13.08
CA GLY A 128 -6.56 -8.68 12.21
C GLY A 128 -6.10 -7.50 11.34
N VAL A 129 -4.80 -7.32 11.16
CA VAL A 129 -4.19 -6.17 10.47
C VAL A 129 -4.43 -6.24 8.97
N GLY A 130 -4.67 -5.08 8.35
CA GLY A 130 -4.66 -4.92 6.90
C GLY A 130 -5.96 -5.28 6.19
N ARG A 131 -7.09 -5.32 6.92
CA ARG A 131 -8.44 -5.36 6.33
C ARG A 131 -8.82 -3.99 5.77
N ILE A 132 -9.28 -3.95 4.52
CA ILE A 132 -9.91 -2.78 3.91
C ILE A 132 -11.18 -3.20 3.15
N ASP A 133 -12.25 -2.43 3.32
CA ASP A 133 -13.49 -2.52 2.52
C ASP A 133 -13.63 -1.20 1.76
N ILE A 134 -13.55 -1.27 0.43
CA ILE A 134 -13.52 -0.08 -0.42
C ILE A 134 -14.43 -0.21 -1.62
N VAL A 135 -14.95 0.93 -2.07
CA VAL A 135 -15.52 1.10 -3.41
C VAL A 135 -14.48 1.79 -4.28
N GLU A 136 -13.95 1.08 -5.27
CA GLU A 136 -12.90 1.56 -6.15
C GLU A 136 -13.43 1.99 -7.53
N ASN A 137 -12.63 2.77 -8.25
CA ASN A 137 -12.89 3.13 -9.64
C ASN A 137 -12.09 2.21 -10.57
N ARG A 138 -12.78 1.35 -11.32
CA ARG A 138 -12.15 0.51 -12.33
C ARG A 138 -11.79 1.36 -13.55
N MET A 139 -10.68 1.00 -14.20
CA MET A 139 -10.20 1.73 -15.39
C MET A 139 -11.25 1.78 -16.51
N VAL A 140 -12.09 0.74 -16.62
CA VAL A 140 -13.18 0.66 -17.60
C VAL A 140 -14.39 1.55 -17.25
N GLY A 141 -14.28 2.44 -16.24
CA GLY A 141 -15.25 3.48 -15.91
C GLY A 141 -16.32 3.09 -14.90
N MET A 142 -16.41 1.82 -14.51
CA MET A 142 -17.35 1.35 -13.49
C MET A 142 -16.76 1.42 -12.08
N LYS A 143 -17.63 1.51 -11.07
CA LYS A 143 -17.25 1.28 -9.68
C LYS A 143 -17.40 -0.20 -9.32
N SER A 144 -16.61 -0.65 -8.36
CA SER A 144 -16.70 -1.99 -7.80
C SER A 144 -16.38 -1.94 -6.32
N ARG A 145 -17.03 -2.79 -5.52
CA ARG A 145 -16.73 -2.94 -4.09
C ARG A 145 -15.98 -4.24 -3.86
N GLY A 146 -14.95 -4.18 -3.03
CA GLY A 146 -14.16 -5.35 -2.65
C GLY A 146 -13.59 -5.23 -1.24
N CYS A 147 -13.46 -6.38 -0.59
CA CYS A 147 -12.73 -6.52 0.66
C CYS A 147 -11.33 -7.04 0.35
N TYR A 148 -10.30 -6.43 0.96
CA TYR A 148 -8.91 -6.84 0.77
C TYR A 148 -8.23 -7.05 2.11
N GLU A 149 -7.33 -8.04 2.14
CA GLU A 149 -6.51 -8.35 3.30
C GLU A 149 -5.05 -8.36 2.88
N THR A 150 -4.28 -7.38 3.35
CA THR A 150 -2.85 -7.20 3.01
C THR A 150 -2.00 -7.09 4.28
N PRO A 151 -2.00 -8.09 5.19
CA PRO A 151 -1.48 -7.95 6.55
C PRO A 151 0.01 -7.57 6.59
N GLY A 152 0.86 -8.38 5.95
CA GLY A 152 2.30 -8.13 5.90
C GLY A 152 2.64 -6.86 5.14
N GLY A 153 1.99 -6.61 4.00
CA GLY A 153 2.19 -5.37 3.23
C GLY A 153 1.81 -4.10 4.00
N THR A 154 0.74 -4.14 4.80
CA THR A 154 0.34 -3.03 5.68
C THR A 154 1.42 -2.75 6.74
N ILE A 155 1.98 -3.80 7.35
CA ILE A 155 3.04 -3.67 8.35
C ILE A 155 4.33 -3.14 7.71
N MET A 156 4.72 -3.69 6.55
CA MET A 156 5.90 -3.24 5.80
C MET A 156 5.80 -1.76 5.40
N MET A 157 4.63 -1.31 4.94
CA MET A 157 4.41 0.10 4.57
C MET A 157 4.54 1.04 5.77
N GLU A 158 4.04 0.65 6.95
CA GLU A 158 4.19 1.45 8.17
C GLU A 158 5.65 1.54 8.61
N ALA A 159 6.41 0.43 8.50
CA ALA A 159 7.85 0.42 8.77
C ALA A 159 8.61 1.40 7.87
N LEU A 160 8.41 1.30 6.55
CA LEU A 160 9.10 2.12 5.56
C LEU A 160 8.80 3.61 5.78
N ARG A 161 7.53 3.97 5.97
CA ARG A 161 7.11 5.36 6.24
C ARG A 161 7.72 5.89 7.52
N ALA A 162 7.84 5.06 8.55
CA ALA A 162 8.45 5.49 9.81
C ALA A 162 9.95 5.81 9.64
N VAL A 163 10.69 5.05 8.83
CA VAL A 163 12.09 5.38 8.51
C VAL A 163 12.17 6.64 7.63
N GLU A 164 11.32 6.76 6.61
CA GLU A 164 11.26 7.94 5.72
C GLU A 164 11.09 9.25 6.50
N GLN A 165 10.31 9.26 7.58
CA GLN A 165 10.12 10.43 8.45
C GLN A 165 11.41 10.90 9.14
N LEU A 166 12.37 9.99 9.37
CA LEU A 166 13.64 10.32 10.00
C LEU A 166 14.67 10.84 9.00
N VAL A 167 14.62 10.39 7.75
CA VAL A 167 15.74 10.48 6.80
C VAL A 167 15.49 11.43 5.64
N LEU A 168 14.23 11.62 5.22
CA LEU A 168 13.91 12.49 4.09
C LEU A 168 13.67 13.92 4.57
N ASP A 169 14.25 14.89 3.88
CA ASP A 169 13.88 16.28 4.04
C ASP A 169 12.43 16.52 3.54
N LYS A 170 11.88 17.68 3.89
CA LYS A 170 10.48 18.02 3.61
C LYS A 170 10.10 17.87 2.13
N GLU A 171 10.89 18.42 1.23
CA GLU A 171 10.54 18.46 -0.19
C GLU A 171 10.71 17.08 -0.83
N CYS A 172 11.76 16.34 -0.44
CA CYS A 172 11.95 14.97 -0.87
C CYS A 172 10.82 14.04 -0.38
N PHE A 173 10.38 14.20 0.87
CA PHE A 173 9.26 13.44 1.43
C PHE A 173 7.95 13.68 0.66
N ASP A 174 7.62 14.94 0.36
CA ASP A 174 6.43 15.32 -0.41
C ASP A 174 6.51 14.80 -1.86
N PHE A 175 7.67 14.91 -2.51
CA PHE A 175 7.89 14.37 -3.85
C PHE A 175 7.78 12.85 -3.90
N ARG A 176 8.34 12.15 -2.90
CA ARG A 176 8.23 10.69 -2.77
C ARG A 176 6.77 10.24 -2.76
N GLN A 177 5.90 10.94 -2.02
CA GLN A 177 4.47 10.60 -1.99
C GLN A 177 3.82 10.78 -3.37
N THR A 178 4.18 11.86 -4.07
CA THR A 178 3.67 12.17 -5.40
C THR A 178 4.02 11.07 -6.41
N ILE A 179 5.29 10.64 -6.45
CA ILE A 179 5.72 9.59 -7.37
C ILE A 179 5.12 8.23 -7.00
N GLY A 180 4.97 7.93 -5.70
CA GLY A 180 4.35 6.69 -5.23
C GLY A 180 2.89 6.58 -5.65
N LEU A 181 2.11 7.66 -5.52
CA LEU A 181 0.73 7.71 -5.99
C LEU A 181 0.64 7.60 -7.52
N LYS A 182 1.53 8.29 -8.24
CA LYS A 182 1.55 8.18 -9.70
C LYS A 182 1.88 6.76 -10.15
N PHE A 183 2.84 6.12 -9.49
CA PHE A 183 3.23 4.75 -9.77
C PHE A 183 2.07 3.78 -9.52
N SER A 184 1.36 3.90 -8.39
CA SER A 184 0.22 3.02 -8.07
C SER A 184 -0.87 3.08 -9.14
N HIS A 185 -1.17 4.26 -9.69
CA HIS A 185 -2.13 4.41 -10.79
C HIS A 185 -1.67 3.67 -12.05
N LEU A 186 -0.39 3.77 -12.42
CA LEU A 186 0.13 3.08 -13.61
C LEU A 186 0.08 1.56 -13.44
N VAL A 187 0.40 1.05 -12.25
CA VAL A 187 0.29 -0.38 -11.93
C VAL A 187 -1.17 -0.84 -12.04
N TYR A 188 -2.09 -0.10 -11.40
CA TYR A 188 -3.53 -0.41 -11.43
C TYR A 188 -4.08 -0.46 -12.87
N ASP A 189 -3.69 0.50 -13.71
CA ASP A 189 -4.10 0.62 -15.11
C ASP A 189 -3.41 -0.39 -16.06
N GLY A 190 -2.49 -1.23 -15.56
CA GLY A 190 -1.78 -2.21 -16.37
C GLY A 190 -0.71 -1.60 -17.28
N ARG A 191 -0.14 -0.44 -16.89
CA ARG A 191 0.88 0.30 -17.63
C ARG A 191 2.30 0.06 -17.10
N TRP A 192 2.53 -1.12 -16.51
CA TRP A 192 3.82 -1.52 -15.92
C TRP A 192 5.01 -1.33 -16.89
N PHE A 193 4.86 -1.76 -18.15
CA PHE A 193 5.93 -1.76 -19.15
C PHE A 193 6.08 -0.43 -19.90
N THR A 194 5.78 0.70 -19.24
CA THR A 194 5.94 2.04 -19.85
C THR A 194 7.22 2.72 -19.38
N PRO A 195 7.84 3.60 -20.20
CA PRO A 195 9.00 4.38 -19.77
C PRO A 195 8.75 5.18 -18.49
N LEU A 196 7.52 5.67 -18.30
CA LEU A 196 7.15 6.40 -17.09
C LEU A 196 7.23 5.53 -15.83
N CYS A 197 6.81 4.26 -15.88
CA CYS A 197 7.01 3.34 -14.74
C CYS A 197 8.49 3.17 -14.41
N GLN A 198 9.33 2.98 -15.42
CA GLN A 198 10.78 2.86 -15.23
C GLN A 198 11.38 4.14 -14.63
N SER A 199 10.98 5.32 -15.11
CA SER A 199 11.43 6.60 -14.56
C SER A 199 11.04 6.78 -13.09
N LEU A 200 9.83 6.38 -12.70
CA LEU A 200 9.36 6.48 -11.31
C LEU A 200 10.10 5.51 -10.38
N LEU A 201 10.37 4.28 -10.84
CA LEU A 201 11.18 3.33 -10.10
C LEU A 201 12.62 3.83 -9.91
N ALA A 202 13.25 4.34 -10.97
CA ALA A 202 14.60 4.90 -10.87
C ALA A 202 14.66 6.10 -9.91
N ALA A 203 13.64 6.96 -9.88
CA ALA A 203 13.54 8.04 -8.91
C ALA A 203 13.39 7.50 -7.47
N ALA A 204 12.57 6.46 -7.28
CA ALA A 204 12.40 5.82 -5.98
C ALA A 204 13.71 5.17 -5.49
N ASP A 205 14.47 4.53 -6.37
CA ASP A 205 15.77 3.92 -6.02
C ASP A 205 16.77 4.95 -5.51
N VAL A 206 16.80 6.15 -6.11
CA VAL A 206 17.66 7.25 -5.65
C VAL A 206 17.21 7.77 -4.29
N ILE A 207 15.91 8.01 -4.11
CA ILE A 207 15.34 8.48 -2.83
C ILE A 207 15.60 7.46 -1.71
N ALA A 208 15.56 6.16 -2.04
CA ALA A 208 15.71 5.09 -1.07
C ALA A 208 17.14 4.91 -0.54
N GLN A 209 18.17 5.50 -1.16
CA GLN A 209 19.58 5.26 -0.82
C GLN A 209 19.90 5.50 0.66
N ASP A 210 19.35 6.55 1.27
CA ASP A 210 19.59 6.89 2.68
C ASP A 210 18.46 6.42 3.60
N VAL A 211 17.48 5.67 3.08
CA VAL A 211 16.38 5.10 3.87
C VAL A 211 16.86 3.83 4.58
N ASN A 212 17.70 4.04 5.59
CA ASN A 212 18.22 3.00 6.47
C ASN A 212 17.73 3.24 7.89
N GLY A 213 17.33 2.20 8.61
CA GLY A 213 16.89 2.35 9.99
C GLY A 213 16.25 1.11 10.58
N GLU A 214 15.80 1.23 11.82
CA GLU A 214 15.07 0.19 12.52
C GLU A 214 13.83 0.78 13.17
N VAL A 215 12.71 0.08 13.05
CA VAL A 215 11.41 0.50 13.56
C VAL A 215 10.81 -0.62 14.40
N VAL A 216 10.29 -0.28 15.58
CA VAL A 216 9.44 -1.18 16.37
C VAL A 216 7.98 -0.79 16.12
N LEU A 217 7.21 -1.76 15.65
CA LEU A 217 5.80 -1.66 15.34
C LEU A 217 4.99 -2.37 16.41
N LYS A 218 3.88 -1.77 16.81
CA LYS A 218 2.88 -2.36 17.70
C LYS A 218 1.69 -2.82 16.88
N LEU A 219 1.40 -4.12 16.90
CA LEU A 219 0.23 -4.74 16.30
C LEU A 219 -0.84 -4.94 17.36
N TYR A 220 -2.04 -4.44 17.10
CA TYR A 220 -3.15 -4.56 18.06
C TYR A 220 -4.51 -4.36 17.40
N LYS A 221 -5.38 -5.37 17.49
CA LYS A 221 -6.81 -5.28 17.14
C LYS A 221 -7.05 -4.52 15.82
N GLY A 222 -6.46 -5.01 14.74
CA GLY A 222 -6.54 -4.47 13.38
C GLY A 222 -5.56 -3.35 13.04
N ASN A 223 -4.82 -2.83 14.02
CA ASN A 223 -3.94 -1.68 13.84
C ASN A 223 -2.47 -2.06 13.83
N VAL A 224 -1.69 -1.27 13.09
CA VAL A 224 -0.23 -1.21 13.17
C VAL A 224 0.18 0.22 13.52
N THR A 225 1.14 0.39 14.44
CA THR A 225 1.64 1.72 14.81
C THR A 225 3.14 1.65 15.05
N ALA A 226 3.91 2.51 14.39
CA ALA A 226 5.31 2.70 14.74
C ALA A 226 5.46 3.38 16.11
N VAL A 227 6.05 2.67 17.08
CA VAL A 227 6.20 3.14 18.47
C VAL A 227 7.62 3.54 18.80
N GLN A 228 8.61 2.99 18.09
CA GLN A 228 10.01 3.39 18.21
C GLN A 228 10.64 3.36 16.83
N LYS A 229 11.56 4.28 16.56
CA LYS A 229 12.28 4.36 15.28
C LYS A 229 13.65 4.98 15.52
N ARG A 230 14.66 4.48 14.81
CA ARG A 230 16.02 5.02 14.81
C ARG A 230 16.65 4.87 13.44
N SER A 231 17.57 5.77 13.13
CA SER A 231 18.34 5.75 11.88
C SER A 231 19.66 6.49 12.10
N ASP A 232 20.76 5.93 11.59
CA ASP A 232 22.04 6.63 11.53
C ASP A 232 22.05 7.75 10.47
N ASN A 233 21.08 7.73 9.54
CA ASN A 233 20.85 8.76 8.54
C ASN A 233 19.82 9.81 9.00
N SER A 234 19.50 9.89 10.30
CA SER A 234 18.42 10.77 10.74
C SER A 234 18.77 12.26 10.59
N LEU A 235 17.83 13.02 10.02
CA LEU A 235 17.82 14.48 10.02
C LEU A 235 17.22 15.06 11.30
N TYR A 236 16.63 14.22 12.17
CA TYR A 236 16.18 14.64 13.49
C TYR A 236 17.39 14.77 14.42
N SER A 237 17.51 15.94 15.05
CA SER A 237 18.50 16.18 16.10
C SER A 237 17.81 16.70 17.34
N GLU A 238 18.00 16.01 18.46
CA GLU A 238 17.49 16.42 19.77
C GLU A 238 18.01 17.81 20.18
N GLU A 239 19.25 18.14 19.81
CA GLU A 239 19.87 19.44 20.09
C GLU A 239 19.15 20.59 19.37
N PHE A 240 18.72 20.39 18.13
CA PHE A 240 17.98 21.40 17.35
C PHE A 240 16.48 21.45 17.68
N ALA A 241 15.93 20.37 18.25
CA ALA A 241 14.51 20.24 18.57
C ALA A 241 14.20 20.52 20.05
N THR A 242 15.21 20.74 20.88
CA THR A 242 15.04 20.96 22.31
C THR A 242 14.25 22.24 22.60
N PHE A 243 13.52 22.22 23.71
CA PHE A 243 12.90 23.42 24.30
C PHE A 243 13.76 24.03 25.42
N GLY A 244 14.93 23.44 25.69
CA GLY A 244 15.91 23.95 26.65
C GLY A 244 16.79 25.07 26.07
N GLU A 245 17.77 25.51 26.84
CA GLU A 245 18.80 26.44 26.35
C GLU A 245 19.69 25.71 25.33
N ASP A 246 19.87 26.31 24.17
CA ASP A 246 20.70 25.80 23.08
C ASP A 246 21.54 26.92 22.45
N GLU A 247 22.63 26.55 21.79
CA GLU A 247 23.47 27.47 21.01
C GLU A 247 23.47 27.11 19.50
N VAL A 248 22.64 26.16 19.09
CA VAL A 248 22.69 25.58 17.73
C VAL A 248 21.71 26.25 16.77
N TYR A 249 20.70 26.96 17.29
CA TYR A 249 19.70 27.65 16.48
C TYR A 249 19.51 29.13 16.87
N ASP A 250 19.96 30.04 16.00
CA ASP A 250 19.69 31.47 16.16
C ASP A 250 18.25 31.81 15.75
N GLN A 251 17.40 31.98 16.77
CA GLN A 251 15.99 32.35 16.63
C GLN A 251 15.78 33.68 15.88
N SER A 252 16.76 34.58 15.86
CA SER A 252 16.64 35.87 15.17
C SER A 252 16.54 35.73 13.65
N HIS A 253 17.10 34.66 13.08
CA HIS A 253 17.00 34.38 11.64
C HIS A 253 15.55 34.16 11.17
N ALA A 254 14.68 33.68 12.06
CA ALA A 254 13.27 33.42 11.74
C ALA A 254 12.52 34.70 11.31
N GLU A 255 12.85 35.85 11.90
CA GLU A 255 12.18 37.11 11.56
C GLU A 255 12.42 37.49 10.09
N GLY A 256 13.67 37.47 9.64
CA GLY A 256 14.05 37.76 8.26
C GLY A 256 13.41 36.77 7.29
N PHE A 257 13.46 35.48 7.63
CA PHE A 257 12.83 34.43 6.83
C PHE A 257 11.32 34.65 6.67
N ILE A 258 10.58 34.87 7.76
CA ILE A 258 9.12 35.06 7.73
C ILE A 258 8.76 36.28 6.86
N ARG A 259 9.50 37.38 6.98
CA ARG A 259 9.27 38.59 6.18
C ARG A 259 9.42 38.34 4.68
N LEU A 260 10.44 37.59 4.27
CA LEU A 260 10.68 37.26 2.86
C LEU A 260 9.71 36.19 2.35
N TYR A 261 9.51 35.12 3.11
CA TYR A 261 8.63 34.00 2.76
C TYR A 261 7.17 34.46 2.59
N SER A 262 6.69 35.36 3.45
CA SER A 262 5.32 35.89 3.40
C SER A 262 5.12 37.09 2.46
N LEU A 263 6.17 37.55 1.77
CA LEU A 263 6.15 38.81 1.03
C LEU A 263 5.05 38.88 -0.03
N ALA A 264 4.86 37.81 -0.80
CA ALA A 264 3.83 37.75 -1.83
C ALA A 264 2.41 37.83 -1.23
N SER A 265 2.14 37.13 -0.14
CA SER A 265 0.87 37.19 0.59
C SER A 265 0.62 38.58 1.17
N ARG A 266 1.66 39.22 1.71
CA ARG A 266 1.59 40.59 2.21
C ARG A 266 1.24 41.59 1.11
N ILE A 267 1.85 41.48 -0.08
CA ILE A 267 1.54 42.34 -1.24
C ILE A 267 0.08 42.15 -1.67
N ARG A 268 -0.40 40.90 -1.71
CA ARG A 268 -1.79 40.59 -2.05
C ARG A 268 -2.78 41.30 -1.11
N ALA A 269 -2.58 41.17 0.20
CA ALA A 269 -3.42 41.81 1.20
C ALA A 269 -3.42 43.35 1.08
N LEU A 270 -2.26 43.96 0.86
CA LEU A 270 -2.15 45.41 0.65
C LEU A 270 -2.87 45.88 -0.62
N ASN A 271 -2.87 45.07 -1.68
CA ASN A 271 -3.59 45.40 -2.92
C ASN A 271 -5.11 45.24 -2.76
N GLU A 272 -5.57 44.28 -1.96
CA GLU A 272 -6.99 44.11 -1.64
C GLU A 272 -7.53 45.30 -0.83
N GLN A 273 -6.77 45.84 0.12
CA GLN A 273 -7.15 47.03 0.90
C GLN A 273 -7.24 48.32 0.07
N LYS A 274 -6.63 48.35 -1.12
CA LYS A 274 -6.68 49.50 -2.04
C LYS A 274 -7.90 49.47 -2.97
N LYS A 275 -8.63 48.36 -3.02
CA LYS A 275 -9.87 48.21 -3.79
C LYS A 275 -11.05 48.66 -2.96
#